data_AF-A0A2V8KSJ6-F1
#
_entry.id   AF-A0A2V8KSJ6-F1
#
_cell.length_a   1.000
_cell.length_b   1.000
_cell.length_c   1.000
_cell.angle_alpha   90.00
_cell.angle_beta   90.00
_cell.angle_gamma   90.00
#
_symmetry.space_group_name_H-M   'P 1'
#
loop_
_entity.id
_entity.type
_entity.pdbx_description
1 polymer ?
#
loop_
_entity_poly.entity_id
_entity_poly.type
_entity_poly.pdbx_seq_one_letter_code
_entity_poly.pdbx_strand_id
1 'polypeptide(L)'
;MKPRAEAFAKAVKKGARMVFGTDAAAGMPGHTAPEFERRVSLGLPPRQAIVQATSTPAKALGMGDKIGDLKPGMFADIIAVEGNPLEDIKALGRVAFVMKEGKIYKR
;
A
#
# COMPACT_ATOMS: atom_id res chain seq x y z
N MET A 1 8.55 -20.85 -10.09
CA MET A 1 8.36 -19.81 -9.05
C MET A 1 7.43 -20.42 -7.98
N LYS A 2 7.28 -19.90 -6.75
CA LYS A 2 6.33 -20.53 -5.79
C LYS A 2 4.88 -20.39 -6.34
N PRO A 3 3.98 -21.38 -6.21
CA PRO A 3 2.65 -21.37 -6.85
C PRO A 3 1.81 -20.10 -6.59
N ARG A 4 1.91 -19.52 -5.38
CA ARG A 4 1.20 -18.28 -5.00
C ARG A 4 1.64 -17.05 -5.80
N ALA A 5 2.95 -16.94 -6.05
CA ALA A 5 3.52 -15.83 -6.80
C ALA A 5 3.11 -15.91 -8.29
N GLU A 6 3.04 -17.13 -8.84
CA GLU A 6 2.56 -17.36 -10.22
C GLU A 6 1.08 -16.98 -10.36
N ALA A 7 0.25 -17.36 -9.39
CA ALA A 7 -1.16 -16.96 -9.35
C ALA A 7 -1.32 -15.43 -9.28
N PHE A 8 -0.54 -14.76 -8.43
CA PHE A 8 -0.55 -13.30 -8.33
C PHE A 8 -0.14 -12.65 -9.66
N ALA A 9 1.00 -13.05 -10.25
CA ALA A 9 1.47 -12.51 -11.52
C ALA A 9 0.45 -12.72 -12.65
N LYS A 10 -0.25 -13.87 -12.68
CA LYS A 10 -1.34 -14.13 -13.63
C LYS A 10 -2.53 -13.20 -13.41
N ALA A 11 -2.91 -12.92 -12.16
CA ALA A 11 -3.98 -12.00 -11.83
C ALA A 11 -3.63 -10.55 -12.24
N VAL A 12 -2.39 -10.11 -11.97
CA VAL A 12 -1.87 -8.80 -12.43
C VAL A 12 -1.97 -8.70 -13.95
N LYS A 13 -1.46 -9.70 -14.68
CA LYS A 13 -1.51 -9.72 -16.16
C LYS A 13 -2.93 -9.69 -16.72
N LYS A 14 -3.90 -10.23 -15.99
CA LYS A 14 -5.33 -10.21 -16.37
C LYS A 14 -6.06 -8.93 -15.95
N GLY A 15 -5.38 -7.97 -15.33
CA GLY A 15 -5.99 -6.70 -14.90
C GLY A 15 -6.96 -6.86 -13.73
N ALA A 16 -6.81 -7.91 -12.91
CA ALA A 16 -7.67 -8.11 -11.74
C ALA A 16 -7.53 -6.93 -10.75
N ARG A 17 -8.65 -6.42 -10.24
CA ARG A 17 -8.65 -5.42 -9.16
C ARG A 17 -8.32 -6.12 -7.84
N MET A 18 -7.22 -5.72 -7.21
CA MET A 18 -6.71 -6.36 -5.99
C MET A 18 -6.45 -5.34 -4.90
N VAL A 19 -6.71 -5.70 -3.65
CA VAL A 19 -6.33 -4.92 -2.47
C VAL A 19 -4.95 -5.36 -1.96
N PHE A 20 -4.28 -4.49 -1.22
CA PHE A 20 -3.08 -4.81 -0.48
C PHE A 20 -3.43 -5.60 0.78
N GLY A 21 -2.72 -6.71 0.99
CA GLY A 21 -2.93 -7.61 2.11
C GLY A 21 -1.71 -8.48 2.29
N THR A 22 -1.26 -8.63 3.54
CA THR A 22 0.01 -9.29 3.88
C THR A 22 -0.19 -10.60 4.64
N ASP A 23 -1.40 -10.86 5.14
CA ASP A 23 -1.66 -11.93 6.13
C ASP A 23 -0.77 -11.79 7.39
N ALA A 24 -0.42 -10.54 7.75
CA ALA A 24 0.26 -10.24 9.00
C ALA A 24 -0.71 -10.51 10.16
N ALA A 25 -0.67 -11.73 10.69
CA ALA A 25 -1.42 -12.13 11.86
C ALA A 25 -1.00 -11.35 13.13
N ALA A 26 -1.72 -11.57 14.24
CA ALA A 26 -1.37 -11.10 15.57
C ALA A 26 0.01 -11.66 15.97
N GLY A 27 1.07 -10.89 15.71
CA GLY A 27 2.45 -11.30 15.97
C GLY A 27 3.52 -10.53 15.20
N MET A 28 3.16 -9.85 14.09
CA MET A 28 4.10 -9.01 13.34
C MET A 28 3.62 -7.56 13.10
N PRO A 29 3.31 -6.78 14.16
CA PRO A 29 3.09 -5.34 13.99
C PRO A 29 4.29 -4.69 13.27
N GLY A 30 4.01 -3.86 12.26
CA GLY A 30 5.02 -3.04 11.59
C GLY A 30 5.81 -3.69 10.46
N HIS A 31 5.64 -4.98 10.15
CA HIS A 31 6.38 -5.67 9.08
C HIS A 31 5.55 -5.89 7.79
N THR A 32 4.84 -4.87 7.32
CA THR A 32 3.98 -4.96 6.13
C THR A 32 4.63 -4.42 4.85
N ALA A 33 5.61 -3.52 4.97
CA ALA A 33 6.26 -2.87 3.84
C ALA A 33 6.94 -3.82 2.83
N PRO A 34 7.57 -4.95 3.24
CA PRO A 34 8.19 -5.89 2.30
C PRO A 34 7.23 -6.49 1.25
N GLU A 35 5.91 -6.48 1.51
CA GLU A 35 4.92 -6.93 0.53
C GLU A 35 4.87 -6.01 -0.70
N PHE A 36 5.18 -4.71 -0.58
CA PHE A 36 5.28 -3.83 -1.75
C PHE A 36 6.41 -4.29 -2.69
N GLU A 37 7.58 -4.63 -2.14
CA GLU A 37 8.71 -5.17 -2.91
C GLU A 37 8.35 -6.48 -3.61
N ARG A 38 7.66 -7.37 -2.89
CA ARG A 38 7.19 -8.64 -3.45
C ARG A 38 6.24 -8.38 -4.64
N ARG A 39 5.27 -7.49 -4.50
CA ARG A 39 4.31 -7.19 -5.59
C ARG A 39 5.00 -6.58 -6.80
N VAL A 40 5.92 -5.64 -6.60
CA VAL A 40 6.68 -5.01 -7.69
C VAL A 40 7.61 -6.00 -8.39
N SER A 41 8.31 -6.86 -7.66
CA SER A 41 9.15 -7.91 -8.26
C SER A 41 8.36 -8.95 -9.06
N LEU A 42 7.05 -9.05 -8.85
CA LEU A 42 6.13 -9.89 -9.63
C LEU A 42 5.48 -9.15 -10.82
N GLY A 43 5.96 -7.94 -11.14
CA GLY A 43 5.57 -7.17 -12.33
C GLY A 43 4.45 -6.16 -12.11
N LEU A 44 4.05 -5.89 -10.85
CA LEU A 44 3.12 -4.81 -10.56
C LEU A 44 3.87 -3.45 -10.61
N PRO A 45 3.40 -2.44 -11.37
CA PRO A 45 4.02 -1.13 -11.34
C PRO A 45 4.01 -0.51 -9.92
N PRO A 46 5.08 0.20 -9.48
CA PRO A 46 5.16 0.80 -8.14
C PRO A 46 3.95 1.67 -7.77
N ARG A 47 3.49 2.51 -8.72
CA ARG A 47 2.28 3.32 -8.57
C ARG A 47 1.05 2.46 -8.26
N GLN A 48 0.87 1.34 -8.97
CA GLN A 48 -0.26 0.45 -8.74
C GLN A 48 -0.16 -0.22 -7.36
N ALA A 49 1.04 -0.59 -6.91
CA ALA A 49 1.23 -1.15 -5.58
C ALA A 49 0.74 -0.18 -4.48
N ILE A 50 1.08 1.11 -4.59
CA ILE A 50 0.60 2.17 -3.68
C ILE A 50 -0.92 2.31 -3.75
N VAL A 51 -1.51 2.33 -4.94
CA VAL A 51 -2.97 2.41 -5.13
C VAL A 51 -3.71 1.21 -4.52
N GLN A 52 -3.12 0.01 -4.61
CA GLN A 52 -3.67 -1.19 -3.98
C GLN A 52 -3.64 -1.10 -2.45
N ALA A 53 -2.80 -0.24 -1.85
CA ALA A 53 -2.71 -0.03 -0.42
C ALA A 53 -3.43 1.24 0.10
N THR A 54 -4.04 2.02 -0.80
CA THR A 54 -4.65 3.32 -0.46
C THR A 54 -6.10 3.40 -0.96
N SER A 55 -6.36 3.94 -2.15
CA SER A 55 -7.72 4.19 -2.64
C SER A 55 -8.48 2.91 -3.02
N THR A 56 -7.79 1.82 -3.37
CA THR A 56 -8.45 0.54 -3.68
C THR A 56 -9.11 -0.10 -2.45
N PRO A 57 -8.41 -0.31 -1.31
CA PRO A 57 -9.03 -0.85 -0.11
C PRO A 57 -10.03 0.13 0.51
N ALA A 58 -9.80 1.45 0.42
CA ALA A 58 -10.80 2.44 0.85
C ALA A 58 -12.15 2.22 0.16
N LYS A 59 -12.16 2.01 -1.16
CA LYS A 59 -13.37 1.67 -1.91
C LYS A 59 -13.96 0.32 -1.51
N ALA A 60 -13.12 -0.70 -1.33
CA ALA A 60 -13.57 -2.02 -0.90
C ALA A 60 -14.24 -2.02 0.49
N LEU A 61 -13.81 -1.11 1.37
CA LEU A 61 -14.36 -0.90 2.71
C LEU A 61 -15.57 0.05 2.74
N GLY A 62 -16.01 0.58 1.59
CA GLY A 62 -17.10 1.58 1.55
C GLY A 62 -16.70 2.95 2.12
N MET A 63 -15.41 3.25 2.21
CA MET A 63 -14.85 4.50 2.75
C MET A 63 -14.13 5.35 1.70
N GLY A 64 -14.36 5.09 0.42
CA GLY A 64 -13.68 5.75 -0.70
C GLY A 64 -13.84 7.28 -0.73
N ASP A 65 -14.89 7.81 -0.10
CA ASP A 65 -15.15 9.25 0.02
C ASP A 65 -14.55 9.88 1.29
N LYS A 66 -13.90 9.07 2.14
CA LYS A 66 -13.36 9.50 3.44
C LYS A 66 -11.85 9.33 3.57
N ILE A 67 -11.28 8.25 3.01
CA ILE A 67 -9.85 7.90 3.15
C ILE A 67 -9.26 7.37 1.83
N GLY A 68 -7.93 7.23 1.80
CA GLY A 68 -7.20 6.55 0.73
C GLY A 68 -6.78 7.44 -0.44
N ASP A 69 -7.18 8.71 -0.46
CA ASP A 69 -6.68 9.74 -1.37
C ASP A 69 -6.35 11.02 -0.56
N LEU A 70 -5.43 11.85 -1.08
CA LEU A 70 -5.16 13.18 -0.55
C LEU A 70 -5.99 14.22 -1.30
N LYS A 71 -7.17 14.54 -0.79
CA LYS A 71 -8.12 15.52 -1.38
C LYS A 71 -8.82 16.33 -0.29
N PRO A 72 -9.28 17.56 -0.59
CA PRO A 72 -10.11 18.33 0.33
C PRO A 72 -11.35 17.56 0.79
N GLY A 73 -11.68 17.66 2.08
CA GLY A 73 -12.85 16.99 2.69
C GLY A 73 -12.62 15.56 3.17
N MET A 74 -11.47 14.94 2.86
CA MET A 74 -11.09 13.61 3.35
C MET A 74 -10.37 13.69 4.70
N PHE A 75 -10.31 12.58 5.43
CA PHE A 75 -9.52 12.52 6.66
C PHE A 75 -8.03 12.73 6.37
N ALA A 76 -7.36 13.46 7.26
CA ALA A 76 -5.93 13.74 7.16
C ALA A 76 -5.10 12.53 7.64
N ASP A 77 -5.18 11.44 6.89
CA ASP A 77 -4.38 10.22 7.04
C ASP A 77 -3.21 10.26 6.06
N ILE A 78 -2.03 10.66 6.55
CA ILE A 78 -0.88 11.02 5.72
C ILE A 78 0.37 10.33 6.24
N ILE A 79 1.15 9.75 5.34
CA ILE A 79 2.54 9.33 5.63
C ILE A 79 3.51 10.11 4.76
N ALA A 80 4.73 10.31 5.25
CA ALA A 80 5.87 10.71 4.42
C ALA A 80 7.00 9.70 4.57
N VAL A 81 7.73 9.48 3.48
CA VAL A 81 8.79 8.48 3.37
C VAL A 81 10.07 9.11 2.87
N GLU A 82 11.20 8.51 3.22
CA GLU A 82 12.51 8.91 2.71
C GLU A 82 12.79 8.28 1.33
N GLY A 83 12.86 9.14 0.31
CA GLY A 83 13.06 8.78 -1.09
C GLY A 83 11.77 8.77 -1.90
N ASN A 84 11.90 8.47 -3.20
CA ASN A 84 10.77 8.41 -4.12
C ASN A 84 10.23 6.96 -4.26
N PRO A 85 9.04 6.63 -3.73
CA PRO A 85 8.49 5.28 -3.79
C PRO A 85 8.09 4.83 -5.21
N LEU A 86 8.06 5.74 -6.18
CA LEU A 86 7.84 5.41 -7.59
C LEU A 86 9.12 4.93 -8.30
N GLU A 87 10.29 5.29 -7.76
CA GLU A 87 11.61 4.88 -8.27
C GLU A 87 12.18 3.73 -7.44
N ASP A 88 12.10 3.82 -6.10
CA ASP A 88 12.48 2.77 -5.15
C ASP A 88 11.31 2.46 -4.22
N ILE A 89 10.58 1.37 -4.51
CA ILE A 89 9.42 0.97 -3.70
C ILE A 89 9.79 0.65 -2.23
N LYS A 90 11.06 0.38 -1.93
CA LYS A 90 11.53 0.15 -0.55
C LYS A 90 11.42 1.40 0.32
N ALA A 91 11.26 2.59 -0.27
CA ALA A 91 10.97 3.81 0.46
C ALA A 91 9.75 3.67 1.37
N LEU A 92 8.77 2.85 1.01
CA LEU A 92 7.59 2.58 1.86
C LEU A 92 7.92 1.84 3.17
N GLY A 93 9.13 1.29 3.32
CA GLY A 93 9.66 0.77 4.59
C GLY A 93 10.37 1.83 5.45
N ARG A 94 10.67 3.00 4.89
CA ARG A 94 11.38 4.12 5.54
C ARG A 94 10.44 5.29 5.81
N VAL A 95 9.34 5.00 6.50
CA VAL A 95 8.34 6.02 6.87
C VAL A 95 8.92 6.94 7.94
N ALA A 96 9.10 8.22 7.63
CA ALA A 96 9.60 9.23 8.55
C ALA A 96 8.47 9.97 9.28
N PHE A 97 7.30 10.09 8.65
CA PHE A 97 6.16 10.84 9.18
C PHE A 97 4.88 10.02 9.15
N VAL A 98 4.08 10.10 10.21
CA VAL A 98 2.74 9.49 10.29
C VAL A 98 1.77 10.47 10.93
N MET A 99 0.70 10.77 10.21
CA MET A 99 -0.49 11.49 10.69
C MET A 99 -1.72 10.62 10.48
N LYS A 100 -2.61 10.59 11.47
CA LYS A 100 -3.92 9.94 11.39
C LYS A 100 -4.97 10.93 11.88
N GLU A 101 -6.01 11.16 11.08
CA GLU A 101 -7.12 12.07 11.37
C GLU A 101 -6.63 13.45 11.86
N GLY A 102 -5.55 13.97 11.27
CA GLY A 102 -4.98 15.28 11.63
C GLY A 102 -4.03 15.27 12.83
N LYS A 103 -3.90 14.16 13.56
CA LYS A 103 -2.98 14.02 14.69
C LYS A 103 -1.68 13.38 14.25
N ILE A 104 -0.55 13.98 14.61
CA ILE A 104 0.80 13.48 14.30
C ILE A 104 1.22 12.43 15.34
N TYR A 105 1.69 11.27 14.87
CA TYR A 105 2.16 10.15 15.68
C TYR A 105 3.66 9.85 15.51
N LYS A 106 4.27 10.22 14.37
CA LYS A 106 5.70 10.03 14.10
C LYS A 106 6.26 11.24 13.33
N ARG A 107 7.51 11.63 13.63
CA ARG A 107 8.30 12.68 12.97
C ARG A 107 9.75 12.25 12.87
#